data_AF-A0A0F2Q632-F1
#
_entry.id   AF-A0A0F2Q632-F1
#
_cell.length_a   1.000
_cell.length_b   1.000
_cell.length_c   1.000
_cell.angle_alpha   90.00
_cell.angle_beta   90.00
_cell.angle_gamma   90.00
#
_symmetry.space_group_name_H-M   'P 1'
#
loop_
_entity.id
_entity.type
_entity.pdbx_description
1 polymer ?
#
loop_
_entity_poly.entity_id
_entity_poly.type
_entity_poly.pdbx_seq_one_letter_code
_entity_poly.pdbx_strand_id
1 'polypeptide(L)'
;MSRLWRVIKWTLLALVLGLAALLSPVAYVESFCRADPEAQDYQPLITDPDFQRAEANSYLTYPEWHIVYAYEGLAKTLETQDEHAFDYSSSIAGFWRSFCALNQQANRHGGGDFNTRATIHVIGASFTLELMMKAAYEETIGRLFALLRGSEKTPQDLYAAEMAADYATFLQQVPWYKYDFEAAKTRLWAEPVTSLARSWERRLALGGEFSAKSAYAGVIASAVEASGVAALRIRSVVSGLDAAALGSIEGVDVAGSTEGGLIIETPRYRKFTHILQAILAAGGTITEIAGNDEIMLSAVGWDDPDLKTLKRGEILSRIPRDGHDGGARWLIGVAVPELGPALDEIKAQGLTLEHIYDY
;
A
#
# COMPACT_ATOMS: atom_id res chain seq x y z
N MET A 1 -38.36 -22.04 -22.77
CA MET A 1 -38.10 -22.32 -21.34
C MET A 1 -36.79 -23.08 -21.10
N SER A 2 -36.50 -24.20 -21.77
CA SER A 2 -35.25 -24.98 -21.54
C SER A 2 -33.94 -24.26 -21.90
N ARG A 3 -33.92 -23.44 -22.96
CA ARG A 3 -32.75 -22.63 -23.34
C ARG A 3 -32.46 -21.50 -22.35
N LEU A 4 -33.49 -20.79 -21.90
CA LEU A 4 -33.36 -19.73 -20.88
C LEU A 4 -32.85 -20.30 -19.55
N TRP A 5 -33.41 -21.44 -19.11
CA TRP A 5 -32.96 -22.11 -17.89
C TRP A 5 -31.51 -22.61 -18.00
N ARG A 6 -31.11 -23.11 -19.19
CA ARG A 6 -29.73 -23.51 -19.45
C ARG A 6 -28.79 -22.30 -19.38
N VAL A 7 -29.15 -21.16 -19.98
CA VAL A 7 -28.35 -19.91 -19.89
C VAL A 7 -28.23 -19.47 -18.43
N ILE A 8 -29.33 -19.36 -17.70
CA ILE A 8 -29.32 -18.98 -16.28
C ILE A 8 -28.43 -19.94 -15.46
N LYS A 9 -28.56 -21.25 -15.67
CA LYS A 9 -27.74 -22.25 -14.96
C LYS A 9 -26.25 -22.06 -15.24
N TRP A 10 -25.85 -21.86 -16.50
CA TRP A 10 -24.44 -21.67 -16.83
C TRP A 10 -23.91 -20.33 -16.36
N THR A 11 -24.70 -19.26 -16.42
CA THR A 11 -24.33 -17.95 -15.86
C THR A 11 -24.13 -18.02 -14.36
N LEU A 12 -25.07 -18.63 -13.62
CA LEU A 12 -24.93 -18.82 -12.18
C LEU A 12 -23.71 -19.67 -11.83
N LEU A 13 -23.49 -20.77 -12.56
CA LEU A 13 -22.31 -21.59 -12.35
C LEU A 13 -21.02 -20.81 -12.61
N ALA A 14 -20.96 -20.01 -13.68
CA ALA A 14 -19.80 -19.17 -13.98
C ALA A 14 -19.56 -18.11 -12.90
N LEU A 15 -20.61 -17.48 -12.36
CA LEU A 15 -20.51 -16.53 -11.26
C LEU A 15 -20.00 -17.19 -9.97
N VAL A 16 -20.52 -18.37 -9.64
CA VAL A 16 -20.07 -19.13 -8.46
C VAL A 16 -18.62 -19.55 -8.60
N LEU A 17 -18.22 -20.07 -9.76
CA LEU A 17 -16.83 -20.45 -10.03
C LEU A 17 -15.90 -19.24 -10.03
N GLY A 18 -16.34 -18.11 -10.59
CA GLY A 18 -15.59 -16.84 -10.57
C GLY A 18 -15.38 -16.33 -9.15
N LEU A 19 -16.43 -16.34 -8.32
CA LEU A 19 -16.33 -15.95 -6.92
C LEU A 19 -15.42 -16.91 -6.13
N ALA A 20 -15.54 -18.22 -6.35
CA ALA A 20 -14.68 -19.21 -5.72
C ALA A 20 -13.22 -19.03 -6.12
N ALA A 21 -12.94 -18.72 -7.39
CA ALA A 21 -11.59 -18.42 -7.86
C ALA A 21 -11.04 -17.13 -7.22
N LEU A 22 -11.84 -16.06 -7.16
CA LEU A 22 -11.47 -14.78 -6.56
C LEU A 22 -11.17 -14.91 -5.05
N LEU A 23 -11.93 -15.75 -4.33
CA LEU A 23 -11.76 -15.97 -2.90
C LEU A 23 -10.76 -17.10 -2.58
N SER A 24 -10.27 -17.84 -3.58
CA SER A 24 -9.32 -18.94 -3.35
C SER A 24 -8.02 -18.50 -2.66
N PRO A 25 -7.43 -17.32 -2.95
CA PRO A 25 -6.24 -16.86 -2.22
C PRO A 25 -6.53 -16.55 -0.75
N VAL A 26 -7.72 -16.04 -0.43
CA VAL A 26 -8.16 -15.82 0.97
C VAL A 26 -8.19 -17.14 1.72
N ALA A 27 -8.83 -18.16 1.14
CA ALA A 27 -8.87 -19.49 1.74
C ALA A 27 -7.46 -20.08 1.90
N TYR A 28 -6.56 -19.82 0.95
CA TYR A 28 -5.17 -20.26 1.03
C TYR A 28 -4.41 -19.60 2.19
N VAL A 29 -4.49 -18.27 2.33
CA VAL A 29 -3.82 -17.54 3.41
C VAL A 29 -4.31 -18.02 4.78
N GLU A 30 -5.62 -18.12 4.94
CA GLU A 30 -6.23 -18.55 6.20
C GLU A 30 -5.98 -20.03 6.54
N SER A 31 -5.58 -20.86 5.58
CA SER A 31 -5.33 -22.29 5.82
C SER A 31 -3.85 -22.66 5.90
N PHE A 32 -3.00 -22.00 5.12
CA PHE A 32 -1.60 -22.42 4.91
C PHE A 32 -0.57 -21.36 5.28
N CYS A 33 -0.99 -20.11 5.50
CA CYS A 33 -0.08 -19.00 5.79
C CYS A 33 -0.21 -18.57 7.25
N ARG A 34 -0.20 -19.53 8.17
CA ARG A 34 -0.30 -19.29 9.62
C ARG A 34 0.94 -19.81 10.33
N ALA A 35 1.31 -19.14 11.41
CA ALA A 35 2.30 -19.59 12.37
C ALA A 35 1.67 -19.67 13.78
N ASP A 36 2.35 -20.35 14.70
CA ASP A 36 2.01 -20.34 16.11
C ASP A 36 2.49 -19.02 16.75
N PRO A 37 1.74 -18.47 17.72
CA PRO A 37 2.16 -17.28 18.44
C PRO A 37 3.42 -17.54 19.27
N GLU A 38 4.30 -16.56 19.29
CA GLU A 38 5.51 -16.52 20.11
C GLU A 38 5.25 -15.69 21.38
N ALA A 39 6.06 -15.90 22.41
CA ALA A 39 5.91 -15.19 23.69
C ALA A 39 6.36 -13.73 23.52
N GLN A 40 5.52 -12.80 23.96
CA GLN A 40 5.78 -11.37 23.96
C GLN A 40 6.04 -10.91 25.40
N ASP A 41 7.31 -10.61 25.71
CA ASP A 41 7.75 -10.25 27.06
C ASP A 41 7.89 -8.74 27.26
N TYR A 42 7.74 -7.94 26.20
CA TYR A 42 7.87 -6.49 26.25
C TYR A 42 6.77 -5.84 27.12
N GLN A 43 7.15 -4.81 27.88
CA GLN A 43 6.24 -4.04 28.72
C GLN A 43 6.12 -2.61 28.18
N PRO A 44 4.94 -2.20 27.68
CA PRO A 44 4.75 -0.88 27.07
C PRO A 44 5.00 0.29 28.03
N LEU A 45 5.75 1.29 27.58
CA LEU A 45 5.94 2.61 28.19
C LEU A 45 4.72 3.51 27.98
N ILE A 46 4.10 3.44 26.79
CA ILE A 46 2.80 4.05 26.51
C ILE A 46 1.74 3.17 27.16
N THR A 47 1.14 3.67 28.25
CA THR A 47 0.13 2.95 29.04
C THR A 47 -1.31 3.30 28.67
N ASP A 48 -1.51 4.34 27.85
CA ASP A 48 -2.82 4.78 27.38
C ASP A 48 -3.34 3.82 26.29
N PRO A 49 -4.40 3.04 26.56
CA PRO A 49 -4.90 2.02 25.62
C PRO A 49 -5.36 2.60 24.28
N ASP A 50 -5.78 3.87 24.24
CA ASP A 50 -6.24 4.53 23.01
C ASP A 50 -5.09 4.76 22.01
N PHE A 51 -3.84 4.67 22.47
CA PHE A 51 -2.63 4.84 21.66
C PHE A 51 -1.80 3.56 21.55
N GLN A 52 -2.28 2.46 22.12
CA GLN A 52 -1.69 1.14 21.92
C GLN A 52 -2.28 0.50 20.66
N ARG A 53 -1.43 -0.22 19.92
CA ARG A 53 -1.84 -1.00 18.74
C ARG A 53 -1.25 -2.40 18.83
N ALA A 54 -1.93 -3.39 18.27
CA ALA A 54 -1.39 -4.74 18.23
C ALA A 54 -0.14 -4.76 17.33
N GLU A 55 0.97 -5.33 17.83
CA GLU A 55 2.23 -5.42 17.08
C GLU A 55 2.07 -6.10 15.71
N ALA A 56 1.23 -7.16 15.67
CA ALA A 56 0.83 -7.86 14.46
C ALA A 56 0.37 -6.92 13.33
N ASN A 57 -0.20 -5.75 13.67
CA ASN A 57 -0.70 -4.81 12.70
C ASN A 57 0.43 -4.20 11.85
N SER A 58 1.65 -4.03 12.37
CA SER A 58 2.77 -3.49 11.57
C SER A 58 3.03 -4.34 10.32
N TYR A 59 2.92 -5.66 10.45
CA TYR A 59 3.07 -6.61 9.34
C TYR A 59 1.84 -6.61 8.42
N LEU A 60 0.66 -6.40 8.98
CA LEU A 60 -0.61 -6.41 8.26
C LEU A 60 -0.94 -5.07 7.58
N THR A 61 -0.20 -3.99 7.88
CA THR A 61 -0.31 -2.71 7.14
C THR A 61 0.24 -2.83 5.71
N TYR A 62 1.28 -3.64 5.46
CA TYR A 62 1.89 -3.72 4.11
C TYR A 62 0.92 -4.15 3.01
N PRO A 63 0.05 -5.17 3.17
CA PRO A 63 -0.98 -5.47 2.19
C PRO A 63 -1.79 -4.24 1.75
N GLU A 64 -2.12 -3.32 2.67
CA GLU A 64 -2.81 -2.07 2.36
C GLU A 64 -1.93 -1.10 1.55
N TRP A 65 -0.62 -1.13 1.76
CA TRP A 65 0.34 -0.34 0.98
C TRP A 65 0.74 -0.96 -0.35
N HIS A 66 0.59 -2.29 -0.51
CA HIS A 66 0.90 -2.96 -1.77
C HIS A 66 0.08 -2.38 -2.93
N ILE A 67 -1.19 -2.02 -2.68
CA ILE A 67 -2.03 -1.36 -3.68
C ILE A 67 -1.50 0.04 -4.02
N VAL A 68 -0.98 0.79 -3.05
CA VAL A 68 -0.36 2.12 -3.26
C VAL A 68 0.86 1.97 -4.17
N TYR A 69 1.72 0.99 -3.88
CA TYR A 69 2.89 0.71 -4.69
C TYR A 69 2.56 0.17 -6.09
N ALA A 70 1.46 -0.56 -6.25
CA ALA A 70 1.00 -0.99 -7.56
C ALA A 70 0.58 0.21 -8.43
N TYR A 71 -0.07 1.22 -7.85
CA TYR A 71 -0.38 2.46 -8.55
C TYR A 71 0.86 3.32 -8.84
N GLU A 72 1.86 3.34 -7.94
CA GLU A 72 3.17 3.93 -8.22
C GLU A 72 3.85 3.25 -9.42
N GLY A 73 3.85 1.92 -9.45
CA GLY A 73 4.39 1.13 -10.56
C GLY A 73 3.64 1.36 -11.88
N LEU A 74 2.31 1.46 -11.83
CA LEU A 74 1.50 1.81 -12.99
C LEU A 74 1.84 3.22 -13.50
N ALA A 75 1.91 4.22 -12.62
CA ALA A 75 2.33 5.57 -12.98
C ALA A 75 3.72 5.56 -13.62
N LYS A 76 4.67 4.81 -13.04
CA LYS A 76 6.03 4.68 -13.57
C LYS A 76 6.06 4.05 -14.96
N THR A 77 5.23 3.05 -15.20
CA THR A 77 5.07 2.43 -16.52
C THR A 77 4.58 3.45 -17.55
N LEU A 78 3.59 4.27 -17.18
CA LEU A 78 2.99 5.25 -18.07
C LEU A 78 3.89 6.43 -18.44
N GLU A 79 4.97 6.68 -17.69
CA GLU A 79 5.97 7.69 -18.04
C GLU A 79 6.62 7.43 -19.41
N THR A 80 6.82 6.16 -19.75
CA THR A 80 7.59 5.76 -20.95
C THR A 80 6.86 4.77 -21.85
N GLN A 81 5.87 4.06 -21.33
CA GLN A 81 5.17 2.98 -22.04
C GLN A 81 3.65 3.19 -22.03
N ASP A 82 2.92 2.30 -22.68
CA ASP A 82 1.46 2.23 -22.60
C ASP A 82 1.04 1.34 -21.42
N GLU A 83 -0.19 1.53 -20.95
CA GLU A 83 -0.74 0.84 -19.77
C GLU A 83 -0.69 -0.70 -19.87
N HIS A 84 -0.82 -1.25 -21.08
CA HIS A 84 -0.71 -2.69 -21.34
C HIS A 84 0.69 -3.27 -21.10
N ALA A 85 1.70 -2.45 -20.81
CA ALA A 85 3.03 -2.90 -20.41
C ALA A 85 3.16 -3.13 -18.89
N PHE A 86 2.18 -2.69 -18.10
CA PHE A 86 2.17 -2.94 -16.66
C PHE A 86 1.87 -4.41 -16.38
N ASP A 87 2.67 -5.07 -15.54
CA ASP A 87 2.46 -6.49 -15.21
C ASP A 87 1.41 -6.66 -14.11
N TYR A 88 0.14 -6.62 -14.53
CA TYR A 88 -1.00 -6.84 -13.65
C TYR A 88 -0.92 -8.18 -12.91
N SER A 89 -0.42 -9.22 -13.57
CA SER A 89 -0.37 -10.57 -13.02
C SER A 89 0.67 -10.70 -11.91
N SER A 90 1.86 -10.11 -12.12
CA SER A 90 2.92 -10.02 -11.12
C SER A 90 2.43 -9.21 -9.92
N SER A 91 1.77 -8.09 -10.14
CA SER A 91 1.25 -7.22 -9.07
C SER A 91 0.21 -7.93 -8.18
N ILE A 92 -0.74 -8.66 -8.79
CA ILE A 92 -1.72 -9.50 -8.07
C ILE A 92 -1.01 -10.62 -7.30
N ALA A 93 -0.10 -11.34 -7.95
CA ALA A 93 0.63 -12.43 -7.30
C ALA A 93 1.51 -11.92 -6.14
N GLY A 94 2.12 -10.75 -6.32
CA GLY A 94 2.92 -10.04 -5.33
C GLY A 94 2.12 -9.78 -4.06
N PHE A 95 0.91 -9.22 -4.20
CA PHE A 95 0.01 -8.95 -3.07
C PHE A 95 -0.24 -10.21 -2.23
N TRP A 96 -0.66 -11.31 -2.87
CA TRP A 96 -1.04 -12.52 -2.14
C TRP A 96 0.16 -13.25 -1.56
N ARG A 97 1.32 -13.22 -2.24
CA ARG A 97 2.58 -13.80 -1.72
C ARG A 97 3.09 -13.02 -0.52
N SER A 98 3.12 -11.69 -0.59
CA SER A 98 3.52 -10.86 0.54
C SER A 98 2.56 -11.01 1.70
N PHE A 99 1.25 -11.01 1.44
CA PHE A 99 0.26 -11.19 2.51
C PHE A 99 0.39 -12.57 3.17
N CYS A 100 0.65 -13.64 2.42
CA CYS A 100 0.94 -14.95 3.00
C CYS A 100 2.15 -14.92 3.96
N ALA A 101 3.28 -14.36 3.52
CA ALA A 101 4.49 -14.27 4.35
C ALA A 101 4.24 -13.42 5.62
N LEU A 102 3.59 -12.27 5.45
CA LEU A 102 3.34 -11.34 6.54
C LEU A 102 2.24 -11.81 7.50
N ASN A 103 1.29 -12.63 7.05
CA ASN A 103 0.30 -13.24 7.93
C ASN A 103 0.95 -14.28 8.87
N GLN A 104 1.98 -15.00 8.39
CA GLN A 104 2.77 -15.86 9.27
C GLN A 104 3.51 -15.03 10.33
N GLN A 105 4.12 -13.91 9.92
CA GLN A 105 4.81 -13.03 10.87
C GLN A 105 3.84 -12.39 11.86
N ALA A 106 2.72 -11.85 11.39
CA ALA A 106 1.67 -11.30 12.24
C ALA A 106 1.16 -12.31 13.26
N ASN A 107 1.00 -13.59 12.87
CA ASN A 107 0.55 -14.65 13.78
C ASN A 107 1.54 -14.94 14.92
N ARG A 108 2.86 -14.88 14.66
CA ARG A 108 3.88 -15.00 15.71
C ARG A 108 3.72 -13.90 16.76
N HIS A 109 3.19 -12.75 16.34
CA HIS A 109 2.90 -11.57 17.15
C HIS A 109 1.44 -11.49 17.64
N GLY A 110 0.79 -12.64 17.83
CA GLY A 110 -0.59 -12.74 18.33
C GLY A 110 -1.68 -12.61 17.27
N GLY A 111 -1.33 -12.24 16.04
CA GLY A 111 -2.22 -12.11 14.89
C GLY A 111 -3.08 -10.85 14.90
N GLY A 112 -3.50 -10.41 13.72
CA GLY A 112 -4.47 -9.31 13.60
C GLY A 112 -5.87 -9.76 14.04
N ASP A 113 -6.68 -8.85 14.59
CA ASP A 113 -8.08 -9.14 14.92
C ASP A 113 -8.91 -9.49 13.66
N PHE A 114 -10.14 -9.99 13.87
CA PHE A 114 -11.01 -10.39 12.77
C PHE A 114 -11.30 -9.26 11.77
N ASN A 115 -11.54 -8.04 12.25
CA ASN A 115 -11.86 -6.90 11.39
C ASN A 115 -10.65 -6.48 10.57
N THR A 116 -9.46 -6.45 11.17
CA THR A 116 -8.19 -6.17 10.48
C THR A 116 -7.95 -7.20 9.36
N ARG A 117 -8.04 -8.50 9.66
CA ARG A 117 -7.88 -9.54 8.61
C ARG A 117 -8.96 -9.47 7.54
N ALA A 118 -10.22 -9.27 7.92
CA ALA A 118 -11.34 -9.14 6.97
C ALA A 118 -11.14 -7.96 6.02
N THR A 119 -10.64 -6.83 6.54
CA THR A 119 -10.33 -5.64 5.73
C THR A 119 -9.27 -5.95 4.68
N ILE A 120 -8.18 -6.63 5.05
CA ILE A 120 -7.12 -7.03 4.11
C ILE A 120 -7.63 -8.00 3.05
N HIS A 121 -8.51 -8.94 3.41
CA HIS A 121 -9.14 -9.84 2.43
C HIS A 121 -10.01 -9.09 1.42
N VAL A 122 -10.80 -8.11 1.89
CA VAL A 122 -11.63 -7.27 1.01
C VAL A 122 -10.75 -6.45 0.10
N ILE A 123 -9.68 -5.84 0.61
CA ILE A 123 -8.67 -5.12 -0.18
C ILE A 123 -8.06 -6.05 -1.24
N GLY A 124 -7.57 -7.22 -0.86
CA GLY A 124 -6.95 -8.17 -1.79
C GLY A 124 -7.90 -8.67 -2.89
N ALA A 125 -9.15 -9.00 -2.54
CA ALA A 125 -10.14 -9.46 -3.51
C ALA A 125 -10.56 -8.33 -4.46
N SER A 126 -10.83 -7.12 -3.93
CA SER A 126 -11.19 -5.96 -4.74
C SER A 126 -10.05 -5.53 -5.66
N PHE A 127 -8.82 -5.49 -5.17
CA PHE A 127 -7.62 -5.23 -5.95
C PHE A 127 -7.40 -6.25 -7.06
N THR A 128 -7.56 -7.54 -6.74
CA THR A 128 -7.47 -8.62 -7.74
C THR A 128 -8.52 -8.43 -8.83
N LEU A 129 -9.76 -8.15 -8.47
CA LEU A 129 -10.84 -7.91 -9.43
C LEU A 129 -10.55 -6.68 -10.30
N GLU A 130 -10.13 -5.56 -9.70
CA GLU A 130 -9.79 -4.34 -10.41
C GLU A 130 -8.66 -4.57 -11.43
N LEU A 131 -7.53 -5.12 -10.98
CA LEU A 131 -6.39 -5.34 -11.87
C LEU A 131 -6.71 -6.38 -12.96
N MET A 132 -7.50 -7.41 -12.67
CA MET A 132 -7.96 -8.35 -13.71
C MET A 132 -8.85 -7.66 -14.75
N MET A 133 -9.74 -6.75 -14.34
CA MET A 133 -10.57 -5.99 -15.28
C MET A 133 -9.73 -5.03 -16.13
N LYS A 134 -8.76 -4.36 -15.52
CA LYS A 134 -7.81 -3.48 -16.23
C LYS A 134 -6.96 -4.29 -17.21
N ALA A 135 -6.36 -5.40 -16.78
CA ALA A 135 -5.61 -6.31 -17.65
C ALA A 135 -6.46 -6.80 -18.84
N ALA A 136 -7.68 -7.28 -18.58
CA ALA A 136 -8.56 -7.77 -19.64
C ALA A 136 -8.88 -6.69 -20.69
N TYR A 137 -8.98 -5.43 -20.29
CA TYR A 137 -9.23 -4.32 -21.21
C TYR A 137 -7.95 -3.82 -21.90
N GLU A 138 -6.92 -3.49 -21.12
CA GLU A 138 -5.71 -2.84 -21.59
C GLU A 138 -4.83 -3.78 -22.40
N GLU A 139 -4.73 -5.06 -22.04
CA GLU A 139 -3.96 -6.03 -22.83
C GLU A 139 -4.67 -6.47 -24.13
N THR A 140 -5.93 -6.08 -24.32
CA THR A 140 -6.72 -6.41 -25.52
C THR A 140 -7.08 -5.16 -26.32
N ILE A 141 -8.19 -4.49 -25.99
CA ILE A 141 -8.72 -3.32 -26.67
C ILE A 141 -7.74 -2.16 -26.52
N GLY A 142 -7.28 -1.87 -25.30
CA GLY A 142 -6.32 -0.79 -25.05
C GLY A 142 -5.04 -0.97 -25.87
N ARG A 143 -4.50 -2.20 -25.91
CA ARG A 143 -3.32 -2.56 -26.72
C ARG A 143 -3.57 -2.41 -28.21
N LEU A 144 -4.72 -2.85 -28.72
CA LEU A 144 -5.08 -2.65 -30.13
C LEU A 144 -5.11 -1.17 -30.49
N PHE A 145 -5.75 -0.33 -29.67
CA PHE A 145 -5.84 1.10 -29.93
C PHE A 145 -4.49 1.81 -29.77
N ALA A 146 -3.62 1.36 -28.85
CA ALA A 146 -2.24 1.83 -28.75
C ALA A 146 -1.42 1.45 -29.99
N LEU A 147 -1.58 0.24 -30.54
CA LEU A 147 -0.93 -0.17 -31.78
C LEU A 147 -1.42 0.67 -32.98
N LEU A 148 -2.73 0.94 -33.06
CA LEU A 148 -3.31 1.78 -34.13
C LEU A 148 -2.89 3.26 -34.01
N ARG A 149 -2.69 3.76 -32.78
CA ARG A 149 -2.15 5.10 -32.52
C ARG A 149 -0.72 5.26 -33.07
N GLY A 150 0.09 4.21 -33.03
CA GLY A 150 1.52 4.29 -33.32
C GLY A 150 2.31 4.86 -32.13
N SER A 151 3.51 5.39 -32.39
CA SER A 151 4.42 5.83 -31.32
C SER A 151 4.00 7.14 -30.63
N GLU A 152 3.33 8.05 -31.34
CA GLU A 152 2.99 9.39 -30.82
C GLU A 152 1.79 9.34 -29.87
N LYS A 153 2.00 9.73 -28.61
CA LYS A 153 0.98 9.68 -27.55
C LYS A 153 -0.11 10.72 -27.82
N THR A 154 -1.36 10.35 -27.61
CA THR A 154 -2.46 11.33 -27.67
C THR A 154 -2.43 12.21 -26.41
N PRO A 155 -3.01 13.42 -26.44
CA PRO A 155 -3.20 14.23 -25.23
C PRO A 155 -3.86 13.47 -24.09
N GLN A 156 -4.80 12.56 -24.39
CA GLN A 156 -5.45 11.71 -23.39
C GLN A 156 -4.49 10.69 -22.77
N ASP A 157 -3.56 10.10 -23.54
CA ASP A 157 -2.56 9.18 -23.00
C ASP A 157 -1.57 9.94 -22.08
N LEU A 158 -1.17 11.15 -22.46
CA LEU A 158 -0.29 12.00 -21.65
C LEU A 158 -0.97 12.42 -20.34
N TYR A 159 -2.24 12.83 -20.43
CA TYR A 159 -3.02 13.17 -19.26
C TYR A 159 -3.26 11.95 -18.35
N ALA A 160 -3.47 10.75 -18.91
CA ALA A 160 -3.59 9.53 -18.11
C ALA A 160 -2.30 9.25 -17.30
N ALA A 161 -1.12 9.48 -17.89
CA ALA A 161 0.15 9.37 -17.18
C ALA A 161 0.29 10.43 -16.07
N GLU A 162 -0.07 11.70 -16.35
CA GLU A 162 -0.08 12.78 -15.36
C GLU A 162 -1.00 12.44 -14.17
N MET A 163 -2.23 12.05 -14.46
CA MET A 163 -3.23 11.70 -13.44
C MET A 163 -2.80 10.47 -12.64
N ALA A 164 -2.21 9.45 -13.26
CA ALA A 164 -1.70 8.28 -12.55
C ALA A 164 -0.58 8.65 -11.57
N ALA A 165 0.33 9.55 -11.95
CA ALA A 165 1.42 10.02 -11.07
C ALA A 165 0.89 10.85 -9.89
N ASP A 166 -0.07 11.74 -10.15
CA ASP A 166 -0.75 12.52 -9.11
C ASP A 166 -1.50 11.60 -8.13
N TYR A 167 -2.27 10.65 -8.66
CA TYR A 167 -3.01 9.68 -7.86
C TYR A 167 -2.09 8.78 -7.03
N ALA A 168 -1.01 8.27 -7.61
CA ALA A 168 -0.02 7.47 -6.88
C ALA A 168 0.61 8.25 -5.71
N THR A 169 0.84 9.56 -5.87
CA THR A 169 1.34 10.43 -4.80
C THR A 169 0.26 10.66 -3.74
N PHE A 170 -0.98 10.94 -4.15
CA PHE A 170 -2.11 11.16 -3.26
C PHE A 170 -2.36 9.99 -2.30
N LEU A 171 -2.30 8.76 -2.83
CA LEU A 171 -2.55 7.52 -2.08
C LEU A 171 -1.56 7.29 -0.92
N GLN A 172 -0.39 7.94 -0.92
CA GLN A 172 0.62 7.77 0.13
C GLN A 172 0.22 8.44 1.46
N GLN A 173 -0.81 9.28 1.46
CA GLN A 173 -1.22 10.02 2.66
C GLN A 173 -2.73 10.11 2.83
N VAL A 174 -3.50 10.07 1.74
CA VAL A 174 -4.94 10.29 1.76
C VAL A 174 -5.69 9.06 1.23
N PRO A 175 -6.76 8.60 1.91
CA PRO A 175 -7.57 7.49 1.42
C PRO A 175 -8.13 7.75 0.02
N TRP A 176 -8.09 6.71 -0.81
CA TRP A 176 -8.42 6.79 -2.24
C TRP A 176 -9.79 7.41 -2.57
N TYR A 177 -10.80 7.19 -1.73
CA TYR A 177 -12.17 7.68 -1.95
C TYR A 177 -12.30 9.19 -1.80
N LYS A 178 -11.24 9.88 -1.34
CA LYS A 178 -11.18 11.34 -1.30
C LYS A 178 -10.59 11.96 -2.56
N TYR A 179 -10.10 11.14 -3.50
CA TYR A 179 -9.57 11.65 -4.77
C TYR A 179 -10.69 12.16 -5.67
N ASP A 180 -10.50 13.32 -6.30
CA ASP A 180 -11.52 13.96 -7.13
C ASP A 180 -11.56 13.35 -8.54
N PHE A 181 -12.14 12.16 -8.65
CA PHE A 181 -12.30 11.46 -9.92
C PHE A 181 -13.22 12.21 -10.91
N GLU A 182 -14.13 13.06 -10.44
CA GLU A 182 -14.98 13.86 -11.31
C GLU A 182 -14.22 15.00 -11.98
N ALA A 183 -13.37 15.72 -11.23
CA ALA A 183 -12.45 16.69 -11.80
C ALA A 183 -11.47 16.01 -12.76
N ALA A 184 -10.92 14.85 -12.37
CA ALA A 184 -10.00 14.09 -13.21
C ALA A 184 -10.65 13.66 -14.55
N LYS A 185 -11.91 13.21 -14.50
CA LYS A 185 -12.71 12.92 -15.69
C LYS A 185 -12.95 14.18 -16.51
N THR A 186 -13.41 15.26 -15.89
CA THR A 186 -13.70 16.52 -16.60
C THR A 186 -12.48 17.00 -17.39
N ARG A 187 -11.29 16.93 -16.78
CA ARG A 187 -10.03 17.28 -17.44
C ARG A 187 -9.66 16.31 -18.58
N LEU A 188 -9.81 14.99 -18.41
CA LEU A 188 -9.65 14.00 -19.49
C LEU A 188 -10.51 14.35 -20.73
N TRP A 189 -11.76 14.74 -20.49
CA TRP A 189 -12.71 15.09 -21.55
C TRP A 189 -12.41 16.45 -22.19
N ALA A 190 -11.69 17.34 -21.51
CA ALA A 190 -11.27 18.63 -22.03
C ALA A 190 -10.03 18.54 -22.96
N GLU A 191 -9.21 17.49 -22.83
CA GLU A 191 -8.03 17.29 -23.67
C GLU A 191 -8.39 17.24 -25.17
N PRO A 192 -7.61 17.89 -26.07
CA PRO A 192 -7.94 17.96 -27.49
C PRO A 192 -7.89 16.57 -28.16
N VAL A 193 -8.79 16.35 -29.12
CA VAL A 193 -8.84 15.09 -29.89
C VAL A 193 -7.87 15.20 -31.06
N THR A 194 -6.74 14.50 -30.98
CA THR A 194 -5.75 14.42 -32.07
C THR A 194 -5.83 13.10 -32.85
N SER A 195 -6.49 12.08 -32.29
CA SER A 195 -6.72 10.79 -32.95
C SER A 195 -8.17 10.33 -32.73
N LEU A 196 -8.93 10.16 -33.82
CA LEU A 196 -10.35 9.80 -33.72
C LEU A 196 -10.57 8.45 -33.03
N ALA A 197 -9.67 7.48 -33.21
CA ALA A 197 -9.80 6.18 -32.59
C ALA A 197 -9.33 6.22 -31.12
N ARG A 198 -8.07 6.58 -30.88
CA ARG A 198 -7.45 6.45 -29.55
C ARG A 198 -7.93 7.49 -28.55
N SER A 199 -8.12 8.75 -28.96
CA SER A 199 -8.61 9.78 -28.04
C SER A 199 -10.02 9.47 -27.53
N TRP A 200 -10.90 8.95 -28.40
CA TRP A 200 -12.25 8.55 -27.99
C TRP A 200 -12.25 7.28 -27.14
N GLU A 201 -11.44 6.30 -27.50
CA GLU A 201 -11.27 5.10 -26.68
C GLU A 201 -10.83 5.47 -25.25
N ARG A 202 -9.77 6.27 -25.08
CA ARG A 202 -9.32 6.70 -23.75
C ARG A 202 -10.37 7.51 -22.99
N ARG A 203 -11.10 8.41 -23.64
CA ARG A 203 -12.20 9.16 -23.01
C ARG A 203 -13.29 8.24 -22.48
N LEU A 204 -13.68 7.23 -23.25
CA LEU A 204 -14.74 6.31 -22.87
C LEU A 204 -14.26 5.31 -21.80
N ALA A 205 -13.07 4.74 -21.98
CA ALA A 205 -12.48 3.76 -21.06
C ALA A 205 -12.17 4.38 -19.70
N LEU A 206 -11.28 5.38 -19.66
CA LEU A 206 -10.86 6.02 -18.42
C LEU A 206 -11.96 6.90 -17.84
N GLY A 207 -12.77 7.55 -18.69
CA GLY A 207 -13.93 8.31 -18.20
C GLY A 207 -14.99 7.41 -17.56
N GLY A 208 -15.16 6.18 -18.08
CA GLY A 208 -15.99 5.16 -17.46
C GLY A 208 -15.43 4.69 -16.12
N GLU A 209 -14.13 4.38 -16.06
CA GLU A 209 -13.43 4.02 -14.83
C GLU A 209 -13.57 5.10 -13.76
N PHE A 210 -13.28 6.36 -14.08
CA PHE A 210 -13.37 7.48 -13.15
C PHE A 210 -14.81 7.74 -12.70
N SER A 211 -15.79 7.56 -13.58
CA SER A 211 -17.21 7.66 -13.19
C SER A 211 -17.60 6.56 -12.19
N ALA A 212 -17.14 5.32 -12.42
CA ALA A 212 -17.39 4.22 -11.49
C ALA A 212 -16.70 4.44 -10.13
N LYS A 213 -15.43 4.88 -10.15
CA LYS A 213 -14.66 5.21 -8.94
C LYS A 213 -15.28 6.37 -8.16
N SER A 214 -15.71 7.43 -8.84
CA SER A 214 -16.44 8.56 -8.26
C SER A 214 -17.73 8.11 -7.54
N ALA A 215 -18.56 7.33 -8.23
CA ALA A 215 -19.81 6.84 -7.64
C ALA A 215 -19.53 5.95 -6.41
N TYR A 216 -18.53 5.08 -6.48
CA TYR A 216 -18.17 4.20 -5.36
C TYR A 216 -17.53 4.97 -4.20
N ALA A 217 -16.67 5.94 -4.49
CA ALA A 217 -16.05 6.83 -3.50
C ALA A 217 -17.11 7.57 -2.68
N GLY A 218 -18.18 8.07 -3.33
CA GLY A 218 -19.30 8.70 -2.65
C GLY A 218 -19.99 7.78 -1.65
N VAL A 219 -20.20 6.51 -2.01
CA VAL A 219 -20.81 5.50 -1.10
C VAL A 219 -19.91 5.24 0.12
N ILE A 220 -18.60 5.10 -0.08
CA ILE A 220 -17.65 4.88 1.03
C ILE A 220 -17.54 6.11 1.92
N ALA A 221 -17.42 7.30 1.35
CA ALA A 221 -17.30 8.53 2.12
C ALA A 221 -18.48 8.69 3.09
N SER A 222 -19.71 8.48 2.61
CA SER A 222 -20.90 8.52 3.46
C SER A 222 -20.91 7.43 4.54
N ALA A 223 -20.39 6.23 4.25
CA ALA A 223 -20.31 5.15 5.23
C ALA A 223 -19.28 5.45 6.33
N VAL A 224 -18.11 5.98 5.98
CA VAL A 224 -17.03 6.31 6.92
C VAL A 224 -17.41 7.51 7.81
N GLU A 225 -18.06 8.52 7.25
CA GLU A 225 -18.61 9.64 8.05
C GLU A 225 -19.61 9.15 9.11
N ALA A 226 -20.35 8.08 8.82
CA ALA A 226 -21.29 7.49 9.76
C ALA A 226 -20.63 6.58 10.82
N SER A 227 -19.48 5.95 10.53
CA SER A 227 -18.84 4.96 11.42
C SER A 227 -17.70 5.50 12.28
N GLY A 228 -17.30 6.77 12.10
CA GLY A 228 -16.18 7.40 12.82
C GLY A 228 -14.85 7.24 12.10
N VAL A 229 -14.04 8.31 12.10
CA VAL A 229 -12.74 8.36 11.40
C VAL A 229 -11.67 7.66 12.23
N ALA A 230 -10.87 6.80 11.62
CA ALA A 230 -9.72 6.17 12.27
C ALA A 230 -8.77 7.23 12.87
N ALA A 231 -8.16 6.93 14.02
CA ALA A 231 -7.17 7.82 14.64
C ALA A 231 -5.99 8.03 13.67
N LEU A 232 -5.84 9.27 13.19
CA LEU A 232 -4.80 9.68 12.24
C LEU A 232 -3.49 10.06 12.90
N ARG A 233 -3.42 9.89 14.23
CA ARG A 233 -2.26 10.21 15.04
C ARG A 233 -1.81 8.98 15.82
N ILE A 234 -0.51 8.88 16.03
CA ILE A 234 0.16 7.78 16.70
C ILE A 234 1.15 8.34 17.71
N ARG A 235 1.36 7.62 18.82
CA ARG A 235 2.36 7.99 19.82
C ARG A 235 3.63 7.16 19.68
N SER A 236 4.75 7.79 19.99
CA SER A 236 6.06 7.15 20.06
C SER A 236 6.83 7.69 21.26
N VAL A 237 7.74 6.89 21.82
CA VAL A 237 8.66 7.34 22.85
C VAL A 237 10.02 7.60 22.21
N VAL A 238 10.58 8.77 22.46
CA VAL A 238 11.85 9.22 21.90
C VAL A 238 12.81 9.64 23.00
N SER A 239 14.04 9.15 22.93
CA SER A 239 15.15 9.54 23.80
C SER A 239 16.23 10.27 23.01
N GLY A 240 17.18 10.89 23.73
CA GLY A 240 18.34 11.58 23.12
C GLY A 240 18.07 13.02 22.64
N LEU A 241 16.82 13.47 22.62
CA LEU A 241 16.41 14.83 22.27
C LEU A 241 15.59 15.46 23.40
N ASP A 242 15.72 16.77 23.59
CA ASP A 242 14.86 17.53 24.49
C ASP A 242 13.54 17.95 23.80
N ALA A 243 12.60 18.45 24.59
CA ALA A 243 11.27 18.82 24.10
C ALA A 243 11.31 19.98 23.09
N ALA A 244 12.31 20.88 23.19
CA ALA A 244 12.45 22.00 22.26
C ALA A 244 12.93 21.53 20.89
N ALA A 245 13.91 20.61 20.86
CA ALA A 245 14.39 19.98 19.64
C ALA A 245 13.28 19.18 18.95
N LEU A 246 12.54 18.34 19.70
CA LEU A 246 11.40 17.58 19.14
C LEU A 246 10.29 18.49 18.63
N GLY A 247 9.90 19.51 19.39
CA GLY A 247 8.86 20.47 18.98
C GLY A 247 9.25 21.36 17.79
N SER A 248 10.51 21.34 17.36
CA SER A 248 10.96 22.03 16.15
C SER A 248 10.75 21.22 14.87
N ILE A 249 10.48 19.92 14.98
CA ILE A 249 10.21 19.03 13.86
C ILE A 249 8.74 19.16 13.47
N GLU A 250 8.47 19.47 12.19
CA GLU A 250 7.11 19.66 11.70
C GLU A 250 6.24 18.40 11.93
N GLY A 251 5.06 18.60 12.53
CA GLY A 251 4.11 17.52 12.81
C GLY A 251 4.40 16.72 14.08
N VAL A 252 5.38 17.13 14.89
CA VAL A 252 5.65 16.52 16.20
C VAL A 252 5.02 17.37 17.31
N ASP A 253 4.13 16.75 18.09
CA ASP A 253 3.59 17.34 19.31
C ASP A 253 4.12 16.56 20.52
N VAL A 254 4.79 17.23 21.46
CA VAL A 254 5.27 16.58 22.70
C VAL A 254 4.09 16.42 23.66
N ALA A 255 3.64 15.19 23.87
CA ALA A 255 2.45 14.85 24.64
C ALA A 255 2.77 14.53 26.12
N GLY A 256 4.02 14.23 26.45
CA GLY A 256 4.43 13.92 27.82
C GLY A 256 5.83 13.32 27.93
N SER A 257 6.07 12.59 29.02
CA SER A 257 7.34 11.92 29.29
C SER A 257 7.12 10.60 30.02
N THR A 258 8.04 9.67 29.84
CA THR A 258 8.15 8.39 30.55
C THR A 258 9.58 8.20 31.05
N GLU A 259 9.86 7.08 31.72
CA GLU A 259 11.22 6.69 32.09
C GLU A 259 12.12 6.45 30.86
N GLY A 260 11.53 6.10 29.70
CA GLY A 260 12.26 5.84 28.46
C GLY A 260 12.48 7.07 27.57
N GLY A 261 11.90 8.22 27.89
CA GLY A 261 12.05 9.44 27.08
C GLY A 261 10.78 10.29 26.99
N LEU A 262 10.72 11.14 25.98
CA LEU A 262 9.57 12.01 25.70
C LEU A 262 8.55 11.25 24.85
N ILE A 263 7.27 11.35 25.23
CA ILE A 263 6.16 10.87 24.41
C ILE A 263 5.87 11.96 23.39
N ILE A 264 5.97 11.59 22.11
CA ILE A 264 5.50 12.41 21.01
C ILE A 264 4.25 11.83 20.41
N GLU A 265 3.43 12.70 19.84
CA GLU A 265 2.30 12.33 19.00
C GLU A 265 2.54 12.90 17.60
N THR A 266 2.32 12.10 16.56
CA THR A 266 2.64 12.45 15.16
C THR A 266 1.55 11.99 14.20
N PRO A 267 1.41 12.61 13.01
CA PRO A 267 0.61 12.08 11.91
C PRO A 267 1.07 10.68 11.48
N ARG A 268 0.12 9.90 10.97
CA ARG A 268 0.32 8.55 10.39
C ARG A 268 0.73 8.56 8.90
N TYR A 269 1.06 7.38 8.37
CA TYR A 269 1.42 7.11 6.96
C TYR A 269 2.75 7.72 6.53
N ARG A 270 2.89 8.18 5.27
CA ARG A 270 4.19 8.64 4.72
C ARG A 270 4.84 9.72 5.57
N LYS A 271 4.06 10.64 6.16
CA LYS A 271 4.56 11.66 7.10
C LYS A 271 5.25 11.04 8.31
N PHE A 272 4.74 9.94 8.86
CA PHE A 272 5.34 9.25 10.00
C PHE A 272 6.78 8.82 9.69
N THR A 273 6.99 8.18 8.53
CA THR A 273 8.33 7.77 8.08
C THR A 273 9.30 8.95 8.05
N HIS A 274 8.90 10.08 7.47
CA HIS A 274 9.76 11.26 7.38
C HIS A 274 10.05 11.91 8.73
N ILE A 275 9.07 11.93 9.63
CA ILE A 275 9.26 12.43 11.00
C ILE A 275 10.28 11.55 11.74
N LEU A 276 10.17 10.22 11.67
CA LEU A 276 11.15 9.33 12.29
C LEU A 276 12.55 9.53 11.70
N GLN A 277 12.67 9.70 10.38
CA GLN A 277 13.96 10.03 9.74
C GLN A 277 14.55 11.35 10.27
N ALA A 278 13.71 12.39 10.46
CA ALA A 278 14.15 13.67 10.99
C ALA A 278 14.64 13.56 12.46
N ILE A 279 13.93 12.78 13.28
CA ILE A 279 14.31 12.50 14.67
C ILE A 279 15.66 11.78 14.72
N LEU A 280 15.84 10.72 13.92
CA LEU A 280 17.09 9.96 13.84
C LEU A 280 18.25 10.83 13.33
N ALA A 281 18.01 11.67 12.31
CA ALA A 281 19.01 12.59 11.78
C ALA A 281 19.43 13.67 12.80
N ALA A 282 18.55 14.04 13.72
CA ALA A 282 18.86 14.94 14.84
C ALA A 282 19.62 14.25 15.98
N GLY A 283 19.84 12.93 15.90
CA GLY A 283 20.51 12.14 16.95
C GLY A 283 19.57 11.55 17.99
N GLY A 284 18.25 11.62 17.77
CA GLY A 284 17.27 10.96 18.63
C GLY A 284 17.23 9.45 18.41
N THR A 285 16.71 8.73 19.41
CA THR A 285 16.45 7.28 19.33
C THR A 285 14.98 7.03 19.63
N ILE A 286 14.29 6.30 18.76
CA ILE A 286 12.92 5.87 19.00
C ILE A 286 13.00 4.61 19.86
N THR A 287 12.35 4.59 21.02
CA THR A 287 12.41 3.46 21.95
C THR A 287 11.16 2.60 21.91
N GLU A 288 10.02 3.19 21.54
CA GLU A 288 8.73 2.50 21.43
C GLU A 288 7.83 3.22 20.42
N ILE A 289 7.01 2.47 19.70
CA ILE A 289 5.96 3.02 18.83
C ILE A 289 4.64 2.32 19.13
N ALA A 290 3.61 3.10 19.50
CA ALA A 290 2.26 2.61 19.81
C ALA A 290 2.21 1.43 20.81
N GLY A 291 3.11 1.42 21.80
CA GLY A 291 3.19 0.36 22.80
C GLY A 291 4.02 -0.86 22.41
N ASN A 292 4.69 -0.85 21.26
CA ASN A 292 5.42 -2.01 20.74
C ASN A 292 6.92 -1.69 20.54
N ASP A 293 7.75 -2.73 20.58
CA ASP A 293 9.21 -2.67 20.46
C ASP A 293 9.76 -3.30 19.18
N GLU A 294 8.92 -3.86 18.30
CA GLU A 294 9.29 -4.24 16.93
C GLU A 294 8.46 -3.50 15.88
N ILE A 295 9.09 -3.12 14.77
CA ILE A 295 8.41 -2.49 13.64
C ILE A 295 8.92 -3.02 12.31
N MET A 296 8.03 -3.13 11.34
CA MET A 296 8.40 -3.43 9.97
C MET A 296 8.67 -2.15 9.17
N LEU A 297 9.63 -2.23 8.26
CA LEU A 297 9.91 -1.22 7.25
C LEU A 297 10.07 -1.85 5.87
N SER A 298 10.00 -1.02 4.83
CA SER A 298 10.39 -1.38 3.47
C SER A 298 11.59 -0.57 3.01
N ALA A 299 12.51 -1.24 2.32
CA ALA A 299 13.63 -0.59 1.66
C ALA A 299 13.71 -1.03 0.19
N VAL A 300 14.09 -0.11 -0.69
CA VAL A 300 14.12 -0.34 -2.14
C VAL A 300 15.53 -0.13 -2.71
N GLY A 301 15.87 -0.90 -3.72
CA GLY A 301 17.14 -0.78 -4.44
C GLY A 301 17.29 -1.82 -5.54
N TRP A 302 18.41 -1.76 -6.25
CA TRP A 302 18.76 -2.70 -7.32
C TRP A 302 19.25 -4.05 -6.77
N ASP A 303 19.12 -5.10 -7.57
CA ASP A 303 19.16 -6.50 -7.11
C ASP A 303 20.44 -6.95 -6.37
N ASP A 304 20.16 -7.80 -5.35
CA ASP A 304 21.04 -8.64 -4.51
C ASP A 304 22.03 -7.96 -3.55
N PRO A 305 21.59 -7.00 -2.71
CA PRO A 305 22.35 -6.65 -1.50
C PRO A 305 22.61 -7.91 -0.65
N ASP A 306 23.78 -8.01 -0.04
CA ASP A 306 24.09 -9.12 0.88
C ASP A 306 23.40 -8.91 2.24
N LEU A 307 22.07 -9.01 2.22
CA LEU A 307 21.21 -8.78 3.39
C LEU A 307 21.33 -9.91 4.43
N LYS A 308 22.01 -11.01 4.10
CA LYS A 308 22.38 -12.03 5.08
C LYS A 308 23.38 -11.51 6.11
N THR A 309 24.02 -10.37 5.83
CA THR A 309 24.94 -9.70 6.73
C THR A 309 24.31 -8.62 7.61
N LEU A 310 23.00 -8.35 7.43
CA LEU A 310 22.29 -7.43 8.32
C LEU A 310 22.41 -7.95 9.75
N LYS A 311 22.97 -7.12 10.62
CA LYS A 311 23.11 -7.45 12.04
C LYS A 311 21.86 -7.04 12.82
N ARG A 312 21.09 -6.11 12.25
CA ARG A 312 19.95 -5.46 12.87
C ARG A 312 18.73 -5.58 11.97
N GLY A 313 17.89 -6.56 12.29
CA GLY A 313 16.65 -6.85 11.60
C GLY A 313 16.67 -8.15 10.79
N GLU A 314 15.47 -8.57 10.40
CA GLU A 314 15.22 -9.80 9.65
C GLU A 314 14.51 -9.49 8.33
N ILE A 315 14.97 -10.12 7.24
CA ILE A 315 14.29 -10.03 5.95
C ILE A 315 13.07 -10.96 5.95
N LEU A 316 11.89 -10.36 5.88
CA LEU A 316 10.60 -11.06 5.90
C LEU A 316 10.16 -11.46 4.49
N SER A 317 10.38 -10.58 3.51
CA SER A 317 9.98 -10.82 2.12
C SER A 317 10.74 -9.95 1.14
N ARG A 318 10.83 -10.43 -0.10
CA ARG A 318 11.35 -9.70 -1.25
C ARG A 318 10.28 -9.64 -2.33
N ILE A 319 9.96 -8.43 -2.78
CA ILE A 319 8.87 -8.17 -3.70
C ILE A 319 9.43 -7.42 -4.92
N PRO A 320 9.22 -7.90 -6.15
CA PRO A 320 9.57 -7.15 -7.34
C PRO A 320 8.88 -5.78 -7.37
N ARG A 321 9.57 -4.78 -7.90
CA ARG A 321 8.97 -3.45 -8.11
C ARG A 321 8.38 -3.35 -9.52
N ASP A 322 7.16 -3.84 -9.68
CA ASP A 322 6.46 -3.81 -10.97
C ASP A 322 6.40 -2.36 -11.51
N GLY A 323 6.66 -2.21 -12.81
CA GLY A 323 6.66 -0.90 -13.49
C GLY A 323 7.92 -0.04 -13.30
N HIS A 324 8.88 -0.45 -12.46
CA HIS A 324 10.21 0.15 -12.39
C HIS A 324 11.19 -0.61 -13.29
N ASP A 325 12.30 0.02 -13.68
CA ASP A 325 13.34 -0.57 -14.56
C ASP A 325 14.15 -1.73 -13.92
N GLY A 326 13.66 -2.29 -12.81
CA GLY A 326 14.28 -3.38 -12.05
C GLY A 326 14.29 -3.10 -10.54
N GLY A 327 15.05 -3.93 -9.81
CA GLY A 327 15.17 -3.85 -8.36
C GLY A 327 14.03 -4.50 -7.59
N ALA A 328 14.16 -4.44 -6.27
CA ALA A 328 13.25 -5.09 -5.35
C ALA A 328 12.91 -4.18 -4.16
N ARG A 329 11.74 -4.46 -3.58
CA ARG A 329 11.33 -4.00 -2.26
C ARG A 329 11.59 -5.11 -1.25
N TRP A 330 12.32 -4.77 -0.21
CA TRP A 330 12.68 -5.67 0.89
C TRP A 330 11.87 -5.28 2.10
N LEU A 331 11.10 -6.22 2.64
CA LEU A 331 10.37 -6.04 3.89
C LEU A 331 11.23 -6.55 5.03
N ILE A 332 11.47 -5.69 6.02
CA ILE A 332 12.46 -5.90 7.06
C ILE A 332 11.80 -5.64 8.40
N GLY A 333 11.80 -6.63 9.30
CA GLY A 333 11.42 -6.46 10.70
C GLY A 333 12.61 -5.97 11.51
N VAL A 334 12.43 -4.97 12.36
CA VAL A 334 13.51 -4.34 13.14
C VAL A 334 13.00 -4.03 14.55
N ALA A 335 13.83 -4.28 15.57
CA ALA A 335 13.58 -3.77 16.91
C ALA A 335 13.60 -2.23 16.88
N VAL A 336 12.55 -1.58 17.41
CA VAL A 336 12.36 -0.13 17.40
C VAL A 336 13.60 0.64 17.91
N PRO A 337 14.25 0.26 19.03
CA PRO A 337 15.48 0.91 19.49
C PRO A 337 16.66 0.84 18.50
N GLU A 338 16.70 -0.17 17.64
CA GLU A 338 17.77 -0.37 16.65
C GLU A 338 17.45 0.25 15.29
N LEU A 339 16.32 0.97 15.15
CA LEU A 339 15.86 1.52 13.88
C LEU A 339 16.92 2.42 13.21
N GLY A 340 17.52 3.35 13.95
CA GLY A 340 18.57 4.23 13.39
C GLY A 340 19.77 3.45 12.83
N PRO A 341 20.45 2.65 13.65
CA PRO A 341 21.56 1.81 13.19
C PRO A 341 21.19 0.82 12.07
N ALA A 342 19.96 0.27 12.07
CA ALA A 342 19.48 -0.61 10.99
C ALA A 342 19.34 0.16 9.66
N LEU A 343 18.82 1.40 9.68
CA LEU A 343 18.73 2.25 8.49
C LEU A 343 20.10 2.60 7.91
N ASP A 344 21.11 2.80 8.77
CA ASP A 344 22.49 3.00 8.32
C ASP A 344 23.06 1.76 7.64
N GLU A 345 22.80 0.56 8.17
CA GLU A 345 23.19 -0.70 7.53
C GLU A 345 22.50 -0.90 6.18
N ILE A 346 21.19 -0.69 6.11
CA ILE A 346 20.39 -0.75 4.88
C ILE A 346 20.96 0.20 3.82
N LYS A 347 21.28 1.44 4.21
CA LYS A 347 21.89 2.43 3.32
C LYS A 347 23.28 2.03 2.86
N ALA A 348 24.09 1.43 3.74
CA ALA A 348 25.41 0.92 3.39
C ALA A 348 25.35 -0.23 2.36
N GLN A 349 24.25 -0.98 2.33
CA GLN A 349 23.97 -2.01 1.31
C GLN A 349 23.40 -1.44 0.01
N GLY A 350 23.32 -0.11 -0.15
CA GLY A 350 22.81 0.54 -1.36
C GLY A 350 21.28 0.55 -1.47
N LEU A 351 20.57 0.20 -0.39
CA LEU A 351 19.13 0.33 -0.31
C LEU A 351 18.73 1.71 0.22
N THR A 352 17.53 2.16 -0.16
CA THR A 352 16.94 3.40 0.34
C THR A 352 15.68 3.06 1.12
N LEU A 353 15.53 3.62 2.33
CA LEU A 353 14.28 3.51 3.09
C LEU A 353 13.12 4.04 2.26
N GLU A 354 12.08 3.24 2.14
CA GLU A 354 10.85 3.62 1.47
C GLU A 354 9.78 3.96 2.50
N HIS A 355 9.48 3.05 3.43
CA HIS A 355 8.40 3.26 4.39
C HIS A 355 8.63 2.54 5.72
N ILE A 356 8.07 3.09 6.80
CA ILE A 356 8.00 2.46 8.12
C ILE A 356 6.52 2.27 8.45
N TYR A 357 6.09 1.03 8.70
CA TYR A 357 4.68 0.64 8.78
C TYR A 357 4.12 0.84 10.20
N ASP A 358 3.29 1.86 10.35
CA ASP A 358 2.85 2.44 11.63
C ASP A 358 1.64 1.75 12.29
N TYR A 359 1.67 0.41 12.35
CA TYR A 359 0.65 -0.51 12.90
C TYR A 359 -0.76 -0.30 12.33
#